data_AF-A0A544YCU0-F1
#
_entry.id   AF-A0A544YCU0-F1
#
_cell.length_a   1.000
_cell.length_b   1.000
_cell.length_c   1.000
_cell.angle_alpha   90.00
_cell.angle_beta   90.00
_cell.angle_gamma   90.00
#
_symmetry.space_group_name_H-M   'P 1'
#
loop_
_entity.id
_entity.type
_entity.pdbx_description
1 polymer ?
#
loop_
_entity_poly.entity_id
_entity_poly.type
_entity_poly.pdbx_seq_one_letter_code
_entity_poly.pdbx_strand_id
1 'polypeptide(L)'
;MSDRAAEMIEKARATMRSWALIADFLDHNRDIASRATCYRDAVLVCLNLEPDPVTVIAEYANRASATGARIEADINGKHSGLKAWFGETCISFYAESEQVCEVAPGVPSLAGPLAALVSEPAASSGETR
;
A
#
# COMPACT_ATOMS: atom_id res chain seq x y z
N MET A 1 -27.87 -19.27 15.76
CA MET A 1 -27.20 -17.97 15.57
C MET A 1 -27.86 -17.29 14.40
N SER A 2 -28.13 -15.99 14.47
CA SER A 2 -28.65 -15.26 13.30
C SER A 2 -27.58 -15.16 12.22
N ASP A 3 -27.97 -15.16 10.94
CA ASP A 3 -27.04 -15.05 9.81
C ASP A 3 -26.12 -13.82 9.92
N ARG A 4 -26.66 -12.73 10.49
CA ARG A 4 -25.91 -11.50 10.80
C ARG A 4 -24.76 -11.72 11.79
N ALA A 5 -24.92 -12.59 12.79
CA ALA A 5 -23.86 -12.87 13.75
C ALA A 5 -22.72 -13.66 13.09
N ALA A 6 -23.06 -14.60 12.20
CA ALA A 6 -22.07 -15.35 11.43
C ALA A 6 -21.28 -14.44 10.47
N GLU A 7 -21.97 -13.54 9.76
CA GLU A 7 -21.35 -12.55 8.88
C GLU A 7 -20.37 -11.63 9.64
N MET A 8 -20.77 -11.12 10.81
CA MET A 8 -19.91 -10.28 11.63
C MET A 8 -18.65 -11.02 12.11
N ILE A 9 -18.77 -12.31 12.44
CA ILE A 9 -17.63 -13.14 12.85
C ILE A 9 -16.66 -13.34 11.67
N GLU A 10 -17.17 -13.65 10.48
CA GLU A 10 -16.33 -13.83 9.30
C GLU A 10 -15.61 -12.54 8.91
N LYS A 11 -16.30 -11.40 8.97
CA LYS A 11 -15.68 -10.09 8.75
C LYS A 11 -14.58 -9.80 9.77
N ALA A 12 -14.83 -10.06 11.06
CA ALA A 12 -13.80 -9.89 12.09
C ALA A 12 -12.57 -10.78 11.83
N ARG A 13 -12.78 -12.03 11.42
CA ARG A 13 -11.67 -12.94 11.05
C ARG A 13 -10.91 -12.43 9.82
N ALA A 14 -11.60 -11.92 8.81
CA ALA A 14 -10.97 -11.34 7.62
C ALA A 14 -10.12 -10.11 7.97
N THR A 15 -10.64 -9.22 8.82
CA THR A 15 -9.90 -8.08 9.34
C THR A 15 -8.66 -8.52 10.14
N MET A 16 -8.78 -9.53 11.02
CA MET A 16 -7.62 -10.05 11.76
C MET A 16 -6.53 -10.63 10.85
N ARG A 17 -6.91 -11.38 9.80
CA ARG A 17 -5.97 -11.88 8.80
C ARG A 17 -5.26 -10.75 8.06
N SER A 18 -6.01 -9.70 7.71
CA SER A 18 -5.49 -8.50 7.05
C SER A 18 -4.41 -7.81 7.90
N TRP A 19 -4.67 -7.64 9.21
CA TRP A 19 -3.69 -7.08 10.14
C TRP A 19 -2.47 -7.96 10.37
N ALA A 20 -2.61 -9.29 10.32
CA ALA A 20 -1.46 -10.19 10.42
C ALA A 20 -0.51 -10.03 9.21
N LEU A 21 -1.06 -9.88 7.99
CA LEU A 21 -0.27 -9.60 6.79
C LEU A 21 0.43 -8.24 6.85
N ILE A 22 -0.26 -7.21 7.35
CA ILE A 22 0.35 -5.88 7.56
C ILE A 22 1.48 -5.95 8.58
N ALA A 23 1.28 -6.66 9.69
CA ALA A 23 2.31 -6.82 10.72
C ALA A 23 3.56 -7.52 10.18
N ASP A 24 3.37 -8.60 9.41
CA ASP A 24 4.45 -9.31 8.74
C ASP A 24 5.19 -8.42 7.74
N PHE A 25 4.46 -7.69 6.90
CA PHE A 25 5.06 -6.72 5.97
C PHE A 25 5.91 -5.67 6.69
N LEU A 26 5.40 -5.10 7.78
CA LEU A 26 6.10 -4.06 8.53
C LEU A 26 7.32 -4.58 9.30
N ASP A 27 7.31 -5.83 9.78
CA ASP A 27 8.49 -6.43 10.43
C ASP A 27 9.66 -6.59 9.45
N HIS A 28 9.35 -6.93 8.20
CA HIS A 28 10.32 -7.03 7.11
C HIS A 28 10.71 -5.68 6.47
N ASN A 29 9.94 -4.61 6.72
CA ASN A 29 10.15 -3.28 6.16
C ASN A 29 10.22 -2.23 7.27
N ARG A 30 11.26 -2.33 8.11
CA ARG A 30 11.39 -1.51 9.33
C ARG A 30 11.51 0.00 9.06
N ASP A 31 12.02 0.39 7.89
CA ASP A 31 12.03 1.79 7.45
C ASP A 31 10.59 2.32 7.28
N ILE A 32 9.71 1.53 6.66
CA ILE A 32 8.29 1.85 6.52
C ILE A 32 7.61 1.84 7.90
N ALA A 33 7.88 0.82 8.72
CA ALA A 33 7.29 0.69 10.06
C ALA A 33 7.63 1.87 10.97
N SER A 34 8.86 2.40 10.89
CA SER A 34 9.28 3.56 11.68
C SER A 34 8.52 4.85 11.37
N ARG A 35 7.84 4.89 10.22
CA ARG A 35 7.07 6.03 9.70
C ARG A 35 5.56 5.78 9.77
N ALA A 36 5.16 4.57 10.11
CA ALA A 36 3.78 4.12 10.10
C ALA A 36 3.01 4.62 11.32
N THR A 37 1.81 5.15 11.09
CA THR A 37 0.84 5.47 12.13
C THR A 37 -0.40 4.60 11.94
N CYS A 38 -0.76 3.82 12.96
CA CYS A 38 -1.95 2.97 12.91
C CYS A 38 -3.21 3.76 13.23
N TYR A 39 -4.22 3.66 12.37
CA TYR A 39 -5.59 4.09 12.57
C TYR A 39 -6.50 2.86 12.64
N ARG A 40 -7.74 3.05 13.10
CA ARG A 40 -8.70 1.96 13.35
C ARG A 40 -8.81 0.98 12.17
N ASP A 41 -8.82 1.50 10.95
CA ASP A 41 -9.09 0.72 9.73
C ASP A 41 -7.96 0.81 8.68
N ALA A 42 -6.83 1.43 9.01
CA ALA A 42 -5.72 1.64 8.07
C ALA A 42 -4.39 1.93 8.78
N VAL A 43 -3.29 1.72 8.08
CA VAL A 43 -1.97 2.25 8.47
C VAL A 43 -1.62 3.40 7.53
N LEU A 44 -1.11 4.50 8.07
CA LEU A 44 -0.74 5.70 7.30
C LEU A 44 0.77 5.93 7.34
N VAL A 45 1.34 6.29 6.19
CA VAL A 45 2.74 6.69 6.03
C VAL A 45 2.76 8.00 5.24
N CYS A 46 3.09 9.09 5.94
CA CYS A 46 3.17 10.44 5.37
C CYS A 46 4.61 10.77 4.97
N LEU A 47 4.81 11.21 3.73
CA LEU A 47 6.14 11.39 3.12
C LEU A 47 6.43 12.85 2.73
N ASN A 48 5.67 13.83 3.23
CA ASN A 48 5.80 15.26 2.88
C ASN A 48 7.21 15.87 3.10
N LEU A 49 8.01 15.24 3.96
CA LEU A 49 9.35 15.70 4.34
C LEU A 49 10.45 15.13 3.44
N GLU A 50 10.12 14.21 2.54
CA GLU A 50 11.10 13.60 1.65
C GLU A 50 11.48 14.54 0.49
N PRO A 51 12.74 14.54 0.04
CA PRO A 51 13.16 15.31 -1.14
C PRO A 51 12.48 14.83 -2.44
N ASP A 52 12.11 13.55 -2.51
CA ASP A 52 11.39 12.93 -3.63
C ASP A 52 10.35 11.93 -3.10
N PRO A 53 9.18 12.41 -2.65
CA PRO A 53 8.16 11.53 -2.09
C PRO A 53 7.56 10.58 -3.12
N VAL A 54 7.58 10.93 -4.41
CA VAL A 54 7.01 10.11 -5.49
C VAL A 54 7.82 8.83 -5.66
N THR A 55 9.15 8.94 -5.73
CA THR A 55 10.02 7.77 -5.83
C THR A 55 9.90 6.86 -4.61
N VAL A 56 9.82 7.44 -3.41
CA VAL A 56 9.66 6.67 -2.16
C VAL A 56 8.30 5.95 -2.11
N ILE A 57 7.21 6.62 -2.50
CA ILE A 57 5.87 6.00 -2.61
C ILE A 57 5.91 4.82 -3.58
N ALA A 58 6.55 4.98 -4.74
CA ALA A 58 6.67 3.91 -5.72
C ALA A 58 7.44 2.71 -5.18
N GLU A 59 8.59 2.96 -4.53
CA GLU A 59 9.40 1.92 -3.92
C GLU A 59 8.62 1.13 -2.87
N TYR A 60 7.93 1.82 -1.97
CA TYR A 60 7.14 1.19 -0.91
C TYR A 60 5.98 0.37 -1.48
N ALA A 61 5.32 0.88 -2.53
CA ALA A 61 4.26 0.16 -3.22
C ALA A 61 4.76 -1.12 -3.91
N ASN A 62 5.96 -1.10 -4.49
CA ASN A 62 6.54 -2.31 -5.10
C ASN A 62 6.85 -3.38 -4.07
N ARG A 63 7.43 -2.98 -2.94
CA ARG A 63 7.69 -3.92 -1.83
C ARG A 63 6.39 -4.53 -1.32
N ALA A 64 5.34 -3.71 -1.16
CA ALA A 64 4.04 -4.22 -0.78
C ALA A 64 3.45 -5.16 -1.86
N SER A 65 3.56 -4.81 -3.13
CA SER A 65 3.10 -5.64 -4.25
C SER A 65 3.83 -6.99 -4.31
N ALA A 66 5.13 -7.03 -3.99
CA ALA A 66 5.91 -8.25 -3.90
C ALA A 66 5.42 -9.21 -2.79
N THR A 67 4.68 -8.71 -1.80
CA THR A 67 4.01 -9.51 -0.76
C THR A 67 2.57 -9.90 -1.13
N GLY A 68 2.14 -9.60 -2.36
CA GLY A 68 0.79 -9.89 -2.85
C GLY A 68 -0.24 -8.82 -2.50
N ALA A 69 0.18 -7.65 -1.99
CA ALA A 69 -0.74 -6.55 -1.75
C ALA A 69 -1.28 -5.99 -3.08
N ARG A 70 -2.58 -5.66 -3.10
CA ARG A 70 -3.21 -4.98 -4.24
C ARG A 70 -2.96 -3.48 -4.13
N ILE A 71 -2.35 -2.89 -5.15
CA ILE A 71 -2.01 -1.46 -5.17
C ILE A 71 -3.12 -0.66 -5.86
N GLU A 72 -3.57 0.43 -5.23
CA GLU A 72 -4.56 1.37 -5.77
C GLU A 72 -4.10 2.81 -5.60
N ALA A 73 -4.41 3.68 -6.57
CA ALA A 73 -4.18 5.11 -6.43
C ALA A 73 -5.12 5.71 -5.37
N ASP A 74 -4.59 6.63 -4.55
CA ASP A 74 -5.35 7.35 -3.53
C ASP A 74 -5.12 8.85 -3.67
N ILE A 75 -6.19 9.61 -3.81
CA ILE A 75 -6.16 11.08 -3.91
C ILE A 75 -7.27 11.62 -3.01
N ASN A 76 -6.90 12.44 -2.03
CA ASN A 76 -7.85 13.09 -1.14
C ASN A 76 -7.43 14.53 -0.85
N GLY A 77 -8.05 15.48 -1.58
CA GLY A 77 -7.94 16.92 -1.34
C GLY A 77 -6.50 17.42 -1.30
N LYS A 78 -5.90 17.37 -0.09
CA LYS A 78 -4.54 17.83 0.21
C LYS A 78 -3.45 16.76 0.04
N HIS A 79 -3.78 15.50 -0.21
CA HIS A 79 -2.82 14.41 -0.30
C HIS A 79 -3.06 13.52 -1.50
N SER A 80 -1.99 12.97 -2.06
CA SER A 80 -2.04 11.92 -3.06
C SER A 80 -0.91 10.90 -2.89
N GLY A 81 -1.16 9.68 -3.39
CA GLY A 81 -0.24 8.55 -3.29
C GLY A 81 -0.90 7.22 -3.63
N LEU A 82 -0.54 6.16 -2.90
CA LEU A 82 -0.97 4.78 -3.16
C LEU A 82 -1.45 4.08 -1.88
N LYS A 83 -2.45 3.20 -2.03
CA LYS A 83 -2.91 2.24 -1.04
C LYS A 83 -2.43 0.85 -1.39
N ALA A 84 -1.78 0.18 -0.44
CA ALA A 84 -1.49 -1.25 -0.51
C ALA A 84 -2.51 -2.01 0.34
N TRP A 85 -3.42 -2.73 -0.32
CA TRP A 85 -4.47 -3.52 0.32
C TRP A 85 -3.99 -4.94 0.64
N PHE A 86 -4.08 -5.29 1.92
CA PHE A 86 -3.83 -6.62 2.47
C PHE A 86 -5.16 -7.20 2.92
N GLY A 87 -5.96 -7.72 1.99
CA GLY A 87 -7.35 -8.11 2.29
C GLY A 87 -8.27 -6.90 2.45
N GLU A 88 -8.88 -6.75 3.63
CA GLU A 88 -9.85 -5.66 3.92
C GLU A 88 -9.21 -4.43 4.55
N THR A 89 -7.92 -4.49 4.87
CA THR A 89 -7.16 -3.39 5.49
C THR A 89 -6.06 -2.94 4.53
N CYS A 90 -5.64 -1.69 4.63
CA CYS A 90 -4.59 -1.15 3.78
C CYS A 90 -3.54 -0.33 4.54
N ILE A 91 -2.39 -0.17 3.89
CA ILE A 91 -1.40 0.86 4.19
C ILE A 91 -1.51 1.95 3.13
N SER A 92 -1.73 3.20 3.53
CA SER A 92 -1.69 4.35 2.63
C SER A 92 -0.33 5.04 2.70
N PHE A 93 0.35 5.14 1.57
CA PHE A 93 1.56 5.94 1.36
C PHE A 93 1.17 7.23 0.66
N TYR A 94 1.34 8.40 1.28
CA TYR A 94 0.92 9.67 0.69
C TYR A 94 1.88 10.83 0.98
N ALA A 95 1.85 11.84 0.11
CA ALA A 95 2.53 13.12 0.30
C ALA A 95 1.56 14.30 0.07
N GLU A 96 2.02 15.56 0.13
CA GLU A 96 1.17 16.70 -0.19
C GLU A 96 0.74 16.65 -1.65
N SER A 97 -0.51 17.02 -1.89
CA SER A 97 -1.11 17.04 -3.23
C SER A 97 -0.18 17.76 -4.19
N GLU A 98 0.33 18.95 -3.88
CA GLU A 98 1.21 19.70 -4.80
C GLU A 98 2.51 18.95 -5.17
N GLN A 99 2.98 18.04 -4.32
CA GLN A 99 4.16 17.20 -4.59
C GLN A 99 3.83 15.99 -5.48
N VAL A 100 2.55 15.67 -5.68
CA VAL A 100 2.08 14.47 -6.39
C VAL A 100 0.97 14.78 -7.43
N CYS A 101 0.47 16.02 -7.51
CA CYS A 101 -0.72 16.46 -8.27
C CYS A 101 -0.49 16.76 -9.75
N GLU A 102 0.70 16.52 -10.29
CA GLU A 102 0.83 16.40 -11.76
C GLU A 102 0.08 15.17 -12.30
N VAL A 103 -0.51 14.36 -11.43
CA VAL A 103 -1.22 13.12 -11.74
C VAL A 103 -2.76 13.28 -11.63
N ALA A 104 -3.39 14.45 -11.85
CA ALA A 104 -4.86 14.49 -12.07
C ALA A 104 -5.42 15.71 -12.82
N PRO A 105 -6.29 15.55 -13.87
CA PRO A 105 -7.51 14.72 -13.81
C PRO A 105 -7.81 13.83 -15.06
N GLY A 106 -8.14 12.55 -14.81
CA GLY A 106 -8.35 11.52 -15.86
C GLY A 106 -8.36 10.05 -15.40
N VAL A 107 -7.53 9.54 -14.47
CA VAL A 107 -6.07 9.52 -14.62
C VAL A 107 -5.58 8.07 -14.81
N PRO A 108 -5.30 7.65 -16.04
CA PRO A 108 -4.25 6.70 -16.38
C PRO A 108 -3.02 7.51 -16.83
N SER A 109 -1.79 7.32 -16.34
CA SER A 109 -1.17 6.29 -15.50
C SER A 109 -0.04 6.93 -14.68
N LEU A 110 0.45 6.21 -13.68
CA LEU A 110 1.78 6.40 -13.08
C LEU A 110 2.89 6.06 -14.12
N ALA A 111 2.84 6.71 -15.29
CA ALA A 111 3.43 6.31 -16.57
C ALA A 111 4.85 6.84 -16.75
N GLY A 112 5.76 6.25 -16.00
CA GLY A 112 7.18 6.27 -16.33
C GLY A 112 7.90 5.25 -15.46
N PRO A 113 7.90 5.43 -14.13
CA PRO A 113 8.47 4.44 -13.20
C PRO A 113 7.46 3.34 -12.82
N LEU A 114 6.22 3.69 -12.51
CA LEU A 114 5.28 2.77 -11.86
C LEU A 114 4.57 1.81 -12.82
N ALA A 115 4.32 2.21 -14.08
CA ALA A 115 3.82 1.29 -15.11
C ALA A 115 4.82 0.16 -15.46
N ALA A 116 6.13 0.42 -15.31
CA ALA A 116 7.17 -0.60 -15.49
C ALA A 116 7.23 -1.57 -14.29
N LEU A 117 6.97 -1.06 -13.08
CA LEU A 117 7.11 -1.81 -11.84
C LEU A 117 5.99 -2.82 -11.53
N VAL A 118 4.81 -2.69 -12.15
CA VAL A 118 3.72 -3.70 -12.07
C VAL A 118 3.69 -4.68 -13.25
N SER A 119 4.61 -4.54 -14.21
CA SER A 119 4.63 -5.38 -15.43
C SER A 119 5.65 -6.53 -15.38
N GLU A 120 6.54 -6.58 -14.38
CA GLU A 120 7.50 -7.68 -14.23
C GLU A 120 7.13 -8.53 -13.00
N PRO A 121 6.73 -9.81 -13.17
CA PRO A 121 6.74 -10.73 -12.04
C PRO A 121 8.18 -10.87 -11.57
N ALA A 122 8.38 -10.75 -10.25
CA ALA A 122 9.65 -10.98 -9.58
C ALA A 122 10.34 -12.20 -10.21
N ALA A 123 11.48 -11.96 -10.85
CA ALA A 123 12.28 -13.00 -11.45
C ALA A 123 12.53 -14.08 -10.40
N SER A 124 11.92 -15.24 -10.62
CA SER A 124 12.18 -16.45 -9.87
C SER A 124 13.69 -16.68 -9.85
N SER A 125 14.25 -16.63 -8.65
CA SER A 125 15.57 -17.13 -8.31
C SER A 125 15.62 -18.63 -8.59
N GLY A 126 15.86 -18.97 -9.86
CA GLY A 126 16.24 -20.30 -10.31
C GLY A 126 17.75 -20.45 -10.21
N GLU A 127 18.23 -20.75 -9.00
CA GLU A 127 19.57 -21.26 -8.77
C GLU A 127 19.61 -22.73 -9.19
N THR A 128 20.47 -23.14 -10.14
CA THR A 128 21.13 -24.46 -10.11
C THR A 128 22.24 -24.60 -11.16
N ARG A 129 23.47 -24.69 -10.64
CA ARG A 129 24.65 -25.44 -11.10
C ARG A 129 25.18 -25.28 -12.53
#